data_AF-A0A1C0TY85-F1
#
_entry.id   AF-A0A1C0TY85-F1
#
_cell.length_a   1.000
_cell.length_b   1.000
_cell.length_c   1.000
_cell.angle_alpha   90.00
_cell.angle_beta   90.00
_cell.angle_gamma   90.00
#
_symmetry.space_group_name_H-M   'P 1'
#
loop_
_entity.id
_entity.type
_entity.pdbx_description
1 polymer ?
#
loop_
_entity_poly.entity_id
_entity_poly.type
_entity_poly.pdbx_seq_one_letter_code
_entity_poly.pdbx_strand_id
1 'polypeptide(L)' 'MMKAEDIKGLSSKQIQEKFALPYEPKYVADVEIKAGTKMRVGSANSLFGYKGGGTQFDLMGQRTGTFTNERAIQKK' A
#
# COMPACT_ATOMS: atom_id res chain seq x y z
N MET A 1 -3.63 -2.81 -0.36
CA MET A 1 -3.55 -1.73 0.65
C MET A 1 -2.43 -2.03 1.62
N MET A 2 -1.95 -1.05 2.38
CA MET A 2 -0.91 -1.23 3.39
C MET A 2 -1.16 -0.37 4.62
N LYS A 3 -0.53 -0.68 5.75
CA LYS A 3 -0.62 0.17 6.95
C LYS A 3 0.06 1.51 6.71
N ALA A 4 -0.54 2.59 7.21
CA ALA A 4 0.06 3.92 7.13
C ALA A 4 1.42 3.99 7.86
N GLU A 5 1.57 3.25 8.95
CA GLU A 5 2.82 3.16 9.72
C GLU A 5 3.95 2.53 8.91
N ASP A 6 3.65 1.58 8.03
CA ASP A 6 4.65 0.89 7.21
C ASP A 6 5.29 1.78 6.14
N ILE A 7 4.62 2.88 5.78
CA ILE A 7 5.05 3.86 4.79
C ILE A 7 5.43 5.21 5.39
N LYS A 8 5.17 5.41 6.69
CA LYS A 8 5.43 6.67 7.37
C LYS A 8 6.93 6.93 7.39
N GLY A 9 7.34 8.02 6.75
CA GLY A 9 8.75 8.42 6.66
C GLY A 9 9.55 7.72 5.55
N LEU A 10 8.93 6.84 4.77
CA LEU A 10 9.55 6.24 3.59
C LEU A 10 9.41 7.16 2.37
N SER A 11 10.42 7.14 1.51
CA SER A 11 10.35 7.76 0.18
C SER A 11 9.50 6.91 -0.78
N SER A 12 9.08 7.49 -1.90
CA SER A 12 8.34 6.79 -2.97
C SER A 12 9.05 5.50 -3.42
N LYS A 13 10.39 5.55 -3.58
CA LYS A 13 11.21 4.39 -3.92
C LYS A 13 11.22 3.32 -2.84
N GLN A 14 11.40 3.69 -1.57
CA GLN A 14 11.37 2.70 -0.48
C GLN A 14 10.02 2.01 -0.36
N ILE A 15 8.93 2.75 -0.60
CA ILE A 15 7.58 2.18 -0.67
C ILE A 15 7.49 1.21 -1.86
N GLN A 16 8.00 1.61 -3.02
CA GLN A 16 8.04 0.74 -4.21
C GLN A 16 8.79 -0.57 -3.93
N GLU A 17 9.97 -0.51 -3.32
CA GLU A 17 10.78 -1.69 -3.00
C GLU A 17 10.10 -2.59 -1.96
N LYS A 18 9.59 -2.00 -0.87
CA LYS A 18 8.94 -2.72 0.23
C LYS A 18 7.67 -3.43 -0.20
N PHE A 19 6.92 -2.84 -1.12
CA PHE A 19 5.66 -3.40 -1.62
C PHE A 19 5.77 -4.01 -3.03
N ALA A 20 6.99 -4.09 -3.57
CA ALA A 20 7.29 -4.59 -4.91
C ALA A 20 6.33 -4.02 -5.98
N LEU A 21 6.19 -2.69 -6.01
CA LEU A 21 5.28 -2.01 -6.94
C LEU A 21 5.91 -1.87 -8.34
N PRO A 22 5.14 -2.06 -9.43
CA PRO A 22 5.66 -1.94 -10.80
C PRO A 22 6.13 -0.52 -11.14
N TYR A 23 5.55 0.50 -10.52
CA TYR A 23 5.86 1.91 -10.76
C TYR A 23 6.08 2.66 -9.45
N GLU A 24 6.89 3.72 -9.50
CA GLU A 24 7.13 4.59 -8.35
C GLU A 24 5.82 5.31 -7.95
N PRO A 25 5.29 5.08 -6.74
CA PRO A 25 4.06 5.72 -6.29
C PRO A 25 4.31 7.21 -6.04
N LYS A 26 3.42 8.06 -6.59
CA LYS A 26 3.48 9.52 -6.41
C LYS A 26 2.53 10.05 -5.35
N TYR A 27 1.44 9.32 -5.10
CA TYR A 27 0.37 9.74 -4.20
C TYR A 27 0.01 8.61 -3.24
N VAL A 28 -0.52 8.98 -2.08
CA VAL A 28 -1.08 8.11 -1.05
C VAL A 28 -2.42 8.70 -0.61
N ALA A 29 -3.40 7.84 -0.38
CA ALA A 29 -4.70 8.21 0.17
C ALA A 29 -4.98 7.34 1.40
N ASP A 30 -5.74 7.89 2.34
CA ASP A 30 -6.24 7.16 3.49
C ASP A 30 -7.50 6.38 3.07
N VAL A 31 -7.58 5.11 3.45
CA VAL A 31 -8.69 4.25 3.08
C VAL A 31 -9.46 3.83 4.33
N GLU A 32 -10.76 4.12 4.34
CA GLU A 32 -11.67 3.66 5.38
C GLU A 32 -12.48 2.47 4.87
N ILE A 33 -12.34 1.33 5.55
CA ILE A 33 -13.09 0.11 5.23
C ILE A 33 -14.16 -0.13 6.28
N LYS A 34 -15.38 -0.45 5.83
CA LYS A 34 -16.50 -0.74 6.73
C LYS A 34 -16.18 -1.94 7.64
N ALA A 35 -16.54 -1.82 8.92
CA ALA A 35 -16.41 -2.92 9.87
C ALA A 35 -17.14 -4.18 9.36
N GLY A 36 -16.50 -5.34 9.50
CA GLY A 36 -17.01 -6.62 9.00
C GLY A 36 -16.63 -6.96 7.55
N THR A 37 -15.93 -6.08 6.82
CA THR A 37 -15.34 -6.45 5.53
C THR A 37 -14.25 -7.50 5.71
N LYS A 38 -14.37 -8.61 4.98
CA LYS A 38 -13.34 -9.64 4.94
C LYS A 38 -12.21 -9.19 4.03
N MET A 39 -11.00 -9.14 4.58
CA MET A 39 -9.78 -8.81 3.84
C MET A 39 -8.78 -9.93 4.04
N ARG A 40 -7.96 -10.21 3.03
CA ARG A 40 -6.80 -11.08 3.16
C ARG A 40 -5.60 -10.24 3.55
N VAL A 41 -4.82 -10.74 4.48
CA VAL A 41 -3.54 -10.14 4.85
C VAL A 41 -2.43 -11.11 4.45
N GLY A 42 -1.38 -10.57 3.83
CA GLY A 42 -0.21 -11.34 3.43
C GLY A 42 1.00 -10.45 3.24
N SER A 43 2.17 -11.05 3.07
CA SER A 43 3.39 -10.31 2.74
C SER A 43 3.49 -10.14 1.23
N ALA A 44 3.89 -8.95 0.78
CA ALA A 44 4.21 -8.68 -0.61
C ALA A 44 5.34 -9.62 -1.05
N ASN A 45 5.11 -10.39 -2.11
CA ASN A 45 6.12 -11.28 -2.63
C ASN A 45 7.21 -10.50 -3.40
N SER A 46 8.36 -11.13 -3.64
CA SER A 46 9.40 -10.56 -4.50
C SER A 46 8.86 -10.45 -5.93
N LEU A 47 8.74 -9.23 -6.44
CA LEU A 47 8.18 -8.95 -7.77
C LEU A 47 8.86 -7.72 -8.38
N PHE A 48 8.91 -7.66 -9.72
CA PHE A 48 9.50 -6.54 -10.47
C PHE A 48 10.96 -6.20 -10.10
N GLY A 49 11.74 -7.20 -9.68
CA GLY A 49 13.13 -7.01 -9.25
C GLY A 49 13.30 -6.51 -7.80
N TYR A 50 12.20 -6.34 -7.07
CA TYR A 50 12.21 -5.97 -5.66
C TYR A 50 11.98 -7.18 -4.77
N LYS A 51 12.56 -7.15 -3.57
CA LYS A 51 12.40 -8.21 -2.56
C LYS A 51 11.00 -8.24 -1.95
N GLY A 52 10.26 -7.13 -2.02
CA GLY A 52 8.97 -7.00 -1.35
C GLY A 52 9.11 -7.13 0.17
N GLY A 53 8.16 -7.85 0.79
CA GLY A 53 8.13 -8.16 2.21
C GLY A 53 7.20 -7.28 3.05
N GLY A 54 6.66 -6.20 2.49
CA GLY A 54 5.67 -5.35 3.17
C GLY A 54 4.32 -6.05 3.37
N THR A 55 3.63 -5.79 4.47
CA THR A 55 2.29 -6.36 4.71
C THR A 55 1.24 -5.70 3.82
N GLN A 56 0.63 -6.49 2.94
CA GLN A 56 -0.45 -6.08 2.06
C GLN A 56 -1.79 -6.62 2.53
N PHE A 57 -2.82 -5.79 2.35
CA PHE A 57 -4.22 -6.18 2.50
C PHE A 57 -4.88 -6.22 1.12
N ASP A 58 -5.46 -7.37 0.82
CA ASP A 58 -6.22 -7.64 -0.40
C ASP A 58 -7.71 -7.70 -0.06
N LEU A 59 -8.51 -6.95 -0.81
CA LEU A 59 -9.98 -6.92 -0.65
C LEU A 59 -10.67 -8.06 -1.38
N MET A 60 -9.94 -9.08 -1.87
CA MET A 60 -10.51 -10.21 -2.59
C MET A 60 -11.37 -9.80 -3.80
N GLY A 61 -11.00 -8.72 -4.48
CA GLY A 61 -11.76 -8.16 -5.61
C GLY A 61 -13.01 -7.36 -5.23
N GLN A 62 -13.28 -7.15 -3.94
CA GLN A 62 -14.39 -6.30 -3.50
C GLN A 62 -14.06 -4.82 -3.78
N ARG A 63 -14.96 -4.12 -4.45
CA ARG A 63 -14.88 -2.66 -4.64
C ARG A 63 -15.50 -1.96 -3.43
N THR A 64 -14.85 -2.09 -2.29
CA THR A 64 -15.26 -1.46 -1.02
C THR A 64 -14.15 -0.57 -0.49
N GLY A 65 -14.52 0.42 0.29
CA GLY A 65 -13.60 1.39 0.88
C GLY A 65 -13.78 2.80 0.34
N THR A 66 -13.76 3.75 1.25
CA THR A 66 -13.77 5.17 0.93
C THR A 66 -12.34 5.69 0.97
N PHE A 67 -11.88 6.25 -0.15
CA PHE A 67 -10.55 6.86 -0.25
C PHE A 67 -10.66 8.35 0.02
N THR A 68 -9.90 8.85 0.98
CA THR A 68 -9.89 10.25 1.38
C THR A 68 -8.45 10.74 1.56
N ASN A 69 -8.26 12.06 1.68
CA ASN A 69 -6.97 12.66 2.04
C ASN A 69 -5.81 12.25 1.11
N GLU A 70 -6.05 12.30 -0.20
CA GLU A 70 -5.02 12.10 -1.20
C GLU A 70 -3.92 13.15 -1.03
N ARG A 71 -2.68 12.70 -0.90
CA ARG A 71 -1.51 13.56 -0.73
C ARG A 71 -0.32 13.00 -1.51
N ALA A 72 0.52 13.90 -2.02
CA ALA A 72 1.75 13.51 -2.68
C ALA A 72 2.73 12.89 -1.67
N ILE A 73 3.38 11.80 -2.07
CA ILE A 73 4.50 11.22 -1.32
C ILE A 73 5.69 12.15 -1.56
N GLN A 74 6.16 12.81 -0.50
CA GLN A 74 7.32 13.69 -0.61
C GLN A 74 8.52 12.89 -1.14
N LYS A 75 9.11 13.38 -2.23
CA LYS A 75 10.45 12.95 -2.66
C LYS A 75 11.45 13.48 -1.64
N LYS A 76 11.90 12.62 -0.73
CA LYS A 76 13.10 12.86 0.05
C LYS A 76 14.33 12.46 -0.75
#